data_AF-A0A357QL49-F1
#
_entry.id   AF-A0A357QL49-F1
#
_cell.length_a   1.000
_cell.length_b   1.000
_cell.length_c   1.000
_cell.angle_alpha   90.00
_cell.angle_beta   90.00
_cell.angle_gamma   90.00
#
_symmetry.space_group_name_H-M   'P 1'
#
loop_
_entity.id
_entity.type
_entity.pdbx_description
1 polymer ?
#
loop_
_entity_poly.entity_id
_entity_poly.type
_entity_poly.pdbx_seq_one_letter_code
_entity_poly.pdbx_strand_id
1 'polypeptide(L)'
;MTENKNFQTEFLNVSKALPAFLVLMMLFSFFNGFTQHTNIKLEKPADTKYFATPCEPSLVINPFNTDQMIAGAVLDALYTSSDGGKTWNTEVLKSTAGVEGDPCIIVDKKGCFHYFHLSNPPSGVRFSSIVHQKLESFGGGWSTGTAIGEKIKKLHDKEWAVSDMQNGNLYLSWTIFDEYKSTDAKNKTNIFFSSSTDYGTTWSKPLQVSTIAGDCKDDDNSLEGSMPVVGPAGEIYLVWVGLEKIYLNRSDDFGKTWLKKEKAIFDQRGGWRIEIPGIYRYSGFPIIQCDTTNSPRRGNLYLTWSECVPGTSHTRILFARSKDKGESWTEPLIIGSDSLQKHSFFPWMTVDQKTGNIYIVYYDRRNFNDNHTEVFLAWSDDGGNTFRDFKISESAFIPDKEMFFGDYAAVAAYNNVVRPVWTRLDGFSLSLWTAIIDMNYLGTDHSLEKRIITGEEDGLTITDSWNLEDEPRKTINNIYDDWFKNIYRPALPGFNIKMNCGDCVYAYMDVVFYISDKGKIVRYVVEKENFCAKNADEKLKTKLLDYFLNYTFPVELRNKAVRMKLGTGLKC
;
A
#
# COMPACT_ATOMS: atom_id res chain seq x y z
N MET A 1 22.83 -58.50 72.67
CA MET A 1 23.12 -57.07 72.58
C MET A 1 23.93 -56.87 71.30
N THR A 2 23.42 -57.05 70.07
CA THR A 2 22.27 -56.36 69.43
C THR A 2 22.34 -54.87 69.74
N GLU A 3 22.59 -53.92 68.84
CA GLU A 3 22.11 -53.62 67.48
C GLU A 3 22.86 -52.32 67.05
N ASN A 4 22.90 -51.77 65.84
CA ASN A 4 22.33 -52.03 64.52
C ASN A 4 23.07 -51.09 63.53
N LYS A 5 23.39 -51.63 62.35
CA LYS A 5 23.17 -51.07 60.99
C LYS A 5 23.91 -49.80 60.55
N ASN A 6 24.38 -49.68 59.30
CA ASN A 6 24.52 -50.55 58.12
C ASN A 6 25.36 -49.71 57.11
N PHE A 7 26.43 -50.24 56.50
CA PHE A 7 26.46 -50.82 55.15
C PHE A 7 26.06 -49.82 54.03
N GLN A 8 26.78 -49.60 52.92
CA GLN A 8 27.63 -50.50 52.15
C GLN A 8 28.62 -49.71 51.25
N THR A 9 29.87 -50.18 51.21
CA THR A 9 30.77 -50.28 50.05
C THR A 9 30.23 -51.23 48.98
N GLU A 10 30.64 -51.03 47.71
CA GLU A 10 30.81 -51.99 46.57
C GLU A 10 30.35 -51.33 45.23
N PHE A 11 30.96 -51.49 44.05
CA PHE A 11 32.00 -52.39 43.53
C PHE A 11 32.70 -51.73 42.31
N LEU A 12 33.95 -52.15 42.09
CA LEU A 12 34.85 -51.83 40.97
C LEU A 12 34.40 -52.38 39.59
N ASN A 13 34.93 -51.72 38.55
CA ASN A 13 35.33 -52.20 37.20
C ASN A 13 34.20 -52.55 36.21
N VAL A 14 34.16 -52.02 34.98
CA VAL A 14 35.07 -52.32 33.85
C VAL A 14 34.73 -51.38 32.66
N SER A 15 35.79 -50.83 32.09
CA SER A 15 36.02 -50.34 30.71
C SER A 15 34.90 -50.19 29.66
N LYS A 16 35.04 -49.10 28.89
CA LYS A 16 34.70 -48.90 27.45
C LYS A 16 33.22 -48.80 27.09
N ALA A 17 32.72 -47.56 26.90
CA ALA A 17 31.86 -47.18 25.77
C ALA A 17 31.52 -45.67 25.78
N LEU A 18 31.79 -45.02 24.64
CA LEU A 18 31.14 -43.84 24.05
C LEU A 18 31.10 -42.48 24.80
N PRO A 19 31.77 -41.44 24.24
CA PRO A 19 31.30 -40.06 24.33
C PRO A 19 30.40 -39.75 23.12
N ALA A 20 29.23 -39.14 23.37
CA ALA A 20 28.45 -38.28 22.46
C ALA A 20 26.93 -38.53 22.59
N PHE A 21 26.31 -38.06 23.66
CA PHE A 21 24.87 -37.78 23.62
C PHE A 21 24.53 -36.74 24.70
N LEU A 22 24.70 -35.46 24.35
CA LEU A 22 23.91 -34.30 24.80
C LEU A 22 24.48 -32.99 24.21
N VAL A 23 24.90 -33.03 22.94
CA VAL A 23 24.94 -31.86 22.04
C VAL A 23 23.79 -32.04 21.04
N LEU A 24 22.57 -32.18 21.57
CA LEU A 24 21.34 -32.27 20.78
C LEU A 24 20.39 -31.16 21.23
N MET A 25 20.86 -29.92 21.15
CA MET A 25 20.02 -28.74 21.32
C MET A 25 20.51 -27.55 20.48
N MET A 26 21.05 -27.82 19.30
CA MET A 26 21.26 -26.83 18.23
C MET A 26 21.16 -27.54 16.87
N LEU A 27 19.96 -28.01 16.53
CA LEU A 27 19.63 -28.36 15.16
C LEU A 27 18.50 -27.44 14.72
N PHE A 28 18.94 -26.33 14.14
CA PHE A 28 18.25 -25.49 13.17
C PHE A 28 16.78 -25.84 12.91
N SER A 29 15.89 -25.19 13.64
CA SER A 29 14.60 -24.80 13.08
C SER A 29 14.87 -23.75 12.01
N PHE A 30 15.22 -24.17 10.79
CA PHE A 30 14.94 -23.34 9.62
C PHE A 30 13.42 -23.35 9.44
N PHE A 31 12.76 -22.43 10.15
CA PHE A 31 11.44 -22.01 9.74
C PHE A 31 11.55 -21.53 8.29
N ASN A 32 10.73 -22.10 7.41
CA ASN A 32 10.43 -21.52 6.11
C ASN A 32 9.88 -20.11 6.36
N GLY A 33 10.76 -19.12 6.29
CA GLY A 33 10.40 -17.72 6.41
C GLY A 33 9.60 -17.33 5.19
N PHE A 34 8.30 -17.10 5.36
CA PHE A 34 7.60 -16.14 4.50
C PHE A 34 8.44 -14.87 4.51
N THR A 35 8.74 -14.30 3.33
CA THR A 35 9.43 -13.01 3.25
C THR A 35 8.46 -11.93 3.68
N GLN A 36 8.15 -11.93 4.97
CA GLN A 36 7.31 -10.94 5.60
C GLN A 36 8.06 -9.61 5.55
N HIS A 37 7.42 -8.58 5.01
CA HIS A 37 7.98 -7.24 5.00
C HIS A 37 8.34 -6.83 6.42
N THR A 38 9.57 -6.38 6.64
CA THR A 38 10.02 -5.91 7.95
C THR A 38 9.15 -4.73 8.37
N ASN A 39 8.38 -4.92 9.44
CA ASN A 39 7.60 -3.86 10.04
C ASN A 39 8.46 -3.12 11.07
N ILE A 40 8.42 -1.80 11.03
CA ILE A 40 9.18 -0.93 11.93
C ILE A 40 8.17 -0.04 12.64
N LYS A 41 8.17 -0.13 13.97
CA LYS A 41 7.37 0.74 14.82
C LYS A 41 8.04 2.11 14.90
N LEU A 42 7.27 3.17 14.66
CA LEU A 42 7.67 4.55 14.84
C LEU A 42 7.35 4.94 16.29
N GLU A 43 8.39 5.01 17.12
CA GLU A 43 8.22 5.25 18.56
C GLU A 43 7.60 6.63 18.83
N LYS A 44 6.57 6.65 19.67
CA LYS A 44 5.94 7.91 20.07
C LYS A 44 6.97 8.80 20.79
N PRO A 45 7.11 10.08 20.42
CA PRO A 45 8.02 10.97 21.13
C PRO A 45 7.64 11.08 22.62
N ALA A 46 8.63 11.01 23.51
CA ALA A 46 8.41 10.89 24.96
C ALA A 46 7.60 12.05 25.58
N ASP A 47 7.70 13.24 24.99
CA ASP A 47 7.05 14.46 25.48
C ASP A 47 5.66 14.73 24.87
N THR A 48 5.11 13.78 24.10
CA THR A 48 3.76 13.94 23.52
C THR A 48 2.67 13.86 24.58
N LYS A 49 1.75 14.81 24.56
CA LYS A 49 0.80 15.06 25.67
C LYS A 49 -0.43 14.15 25.70
N TYR A 50 -0.71 13.38 24.63
CA TYR A 50 -2.01 12.74 24.43
C TYR A 50 -1.93 11.22 24.40
N PHE A 51 -2.69 10.53 25.25
CA PHE A 51 -2.67 9.07 25.35
C PHE A 51 -3.08 8.37 24.03
N ALA A 52 -4.09 8.89 23.32
CA ALA A 52 -4.61 8.34 22.07
C ALA A 52 -3.85 8.83 20.81
N THR A 53 -2.51 8.81 20.86
CA THR A 53 -1.61 9.17 19.75
C THR A 53 -0.43 8.19 19.73
N PRO A 54 0.28 8.00 18.60
CA PRO A 54 0.12 8.68 17.30
C PRO A 54 -0.92 8.07 16.35
N CYS A 55 -1.61 8.93 15.60
CA CYS A 55 -2.56 8.59 14.52
C CYS A 55 -2.49 9.63 13.38
N GLU A 56 -3.27 9.43 12.32
CA GLU A 56 -3.35 10.34 11.15
C GLU A 56 -1.97 10.66 10.54
N PRO A 57 -1.22 9.62 10.11
CA PRO A 57 0.10 9.81 9.58
C PRO A 57 0.08 10.57 8.25
N SER A 58 1.09 11.41 8.04
CA SER A 58 1.55 11.85 6.73
C SER A 58 3.01 11.42 6.55
N LEU A 59 3.41 11.12 5.32
CA LEU A 59 4.75 10.65 4.98
C LEU A 59 5.19 11.22 3.64
N VAL A 60 6.44 11.68 3.58
CA VAL A 60 7.11 12.04 2.33
C VAL A 60 8.48 11.38 2.21
N ILE A 61 8.83 10.98 0.99
CA ILE A 61 10.19 10.56 0.61
C ILE A 61 10.81 11.71 -0.17
N ASN A 62 12.05 12.07 0.15
CA ASN A 62 12.78 13.08 -0.62
C ASN A 62 13.12 12.53 -2.03
N PRO A 63 12.58 13.11 -3.12
CA PRO A 63 12.85 12.63 -4.47
C PRO A 63 14.32 12.85 -4.93
N PHE A 64 15.09 13.66 -4.19
CA PHE A 64 16.51 13.90 -4.45
C PHE A 64 17.42 12.97 -3.66
N ASN A 65 16.90 12.31 -2.63
CA ASN A 65 17.61 11.30 -1.85
C ASN A 65 16.59 10.39 -1.14
N THR A 66 16.34 9.22 -1.69
CA THR A 66 15.32 8.29 -1.17
C THR A 66 15.64 7.73 0.22
N ASP A 67 16.85 7.94 0.74
CA ASP A 67 17.17 7.58 2.12
C ASP A 67 16.57 8.58 3.14
N GLN A 68 16.24 9.79 2.69
CA GLN A 68 15.68 10.85 3.52
C GLN A 68 14.15 10.84 3.48
N MET A 69 13.53 10.66 4.64
CA MET A 69 12.08 10.60 4.78
C MET A 69 11.63 11.37 6.01
N ILE A 70 10.45 11.98 5.94
CA ILE A 70 9.81 12.63 7.07
C ILE A 70 8.38 12.11 7.17
N ALA A 71 7.99 11.68 8.36
CA ALA A 71 6.60 11.43 8.70
C ALA A 71 6.14 12.36 9.83
N GLY A 72 4.85 12.67 9.85
CA GLY A 72 4.20 13.44 10.90
C GLY A 72 2.99 12.68 11.40
N ALA A 73 2.61 12.89 12.67
CA ALA A 73 1.41 12.29 13.24
C ALA A 73 0.78 13.23 14.25
N VAL A 74 -0.52 13.03 14.47
CA VAL A 74 -1.29 13.79 15.44
C VAL A 74 -0.73 13.62 16.86
N LEU A 75 -0.60 14.69 17.65
CA LEU A 75 -0.83 16.09 17.26
C LEU A 75 0.41 16.78 16.69
N ASP A 76 1.58 16.46 17.26
CA ASP A 76 2.83 17.19 17.05
C ASP A 76 4.02 16.23 16.89
N ALA A 77 3.77 14.95 16.67
CA ALA A 77 4.83 13.96 16.52
C ALA A 77 5.48 14.08 15.14
N LEU A 78 6.81 14.19 15.13
CA LEU A 78 7.63 14.26 13.94
C LEU A 78 8.62 13.09 13.92
N TYR A 79 8.78 12.48 12.75
CA TYR A 79 9.66 11.34 12.54
C TYR A 79 10.57 11.61 11.36
N THR A 80 11.87 11.37 11.52
CA THR A 80 12.85 11.52 10.43
C THR A 80 13.67 10.26 10.25
N SER A 81 13.89 9.87 8.99
CA SER A 81 14.77 8.76 8.63
C SER A 81 15.80 9.19 7.61
N SER A 82 17.02 8.70 7.75
CA SER A 82 18.16 9.00 6.86
C SER A 82 18.78 7.75 6.23
N ASP A 83 18.11 6.59 6.36
CA ASP A 83 18.56 5.28 5.88
C ASP A 83 17.47 4.52 5.09
N GLY A 84 16.53 5.27 4.53
CA GLY A 84 15.45 4.73 3.72
C GLY A 84 14.31 4.15 4.56
N GLY A 85 14.08 4.66 5.76
CA GLY A 85 12.99 4.25 6.64
C GLY A 85 13.30 3.02 7.49
N LYS A 86 14.58 2.58 7.58
CA LYS A 86 15.00 1.42 8.40
C LYS A 86 15.12 1.80 9.87
N THR A 87 15.54 3.02 10.16
CA THR A 87 15.55 3.60 11.50
C THR A 87 14.93 4.99 11.46
N TRP A 88 14.34 5.41 12.59
CA TRP A 88 13.61 6.66 12.73
C TRP A 88 14.00 7.39 14.01
N ASN A 89 14.30 8.68 13.88
CA ASN A 89 14.39 9.61 14.99
C ASN A 89 13.04 10.26 15.23
N THR A 90 12.77 10.64 16.47
CA THR A 90 11.46 11.15 16.91
C THR A 90 11.62 12.51 17.58
N GLU A 91 10.79 13.47 17.20
CA GLU A 91 10.80 14.83 17.72
C GLU A 91 9.36 15.32 17.96
N VAL A 92 9.23 16.41 18.73
CA VAL A 92 7.96 17.13 18.89
C VAL A 92 8.07 18.44 18.11
N LEU A 93 7.21 18.59 17.10
CA LEU A 93 7.12 19.80 16.28
C LEU A 93 6.65 20.98 17.14
N LYS A 94 7.23 22.16 16.91
CA LYS A 94 6.88 23.39 17.65
C LYS A 94 6.61 24.53 16.68
N SER A 95 5.55 25.27 16.96
CA SER A 95 5.14 26.45 16.19
C SER A 95 4.70 27.57 17.14
N THR A 96 4.92 28.82 16.71
CA THR A 96 4.42 30.01 17.43
C THR A 96 2.89 30.09 17.42
N ALA A 97 2.25 29.46 16.43
CA ALA A 97 0.79 29.31 16.36
C ALA A 97 0.28 28.04 17.07
N GLY A 98 1.14 27.35 17.84
CA GLY A 98 0.88 26.01 18.38
C GLY A 98 0.71 24.95 17.28
N VAL A 99 0.59 23.68 17.66
CA VAL A 99 0.48 22.55 16.72
C VAL A 99 -0.68 21.67 17.16
N GLU A 100 -1.57 21.33 16.22
CA GLU A 100 -2.83 20.66 16.53
C GLU A 100 -3.21 19.58 15.51
N GLY A 101 -2.25 18.81 15.04
CA GLY A 101 -2.54 17.64 14.21
C GLY A 101 -2.79 17.93 12.73
N ASP A 102 -3.45 16.97 12.09
CA ASP A 102 -3.69 16.83 10.65
C ASP A 102 -2.45 17.12 9.79
N PRO A 103 -1.33 16.41 10.04
CA PRO A 103 -0.09 16.73 9.37
C PRO A 103 -0.20 16.46 7.87
N CYS A 104 0.24 17.41 7.05
CA CYS A 104 0.50 17.21 5.63
C CYS A 104 1.94 17.63 5.32
N ILE A 105 2.73 16.74 4.71
CA ILE A 105 4.15 16.98 4.45
C ILE A 105 4.43 16.80 2.96
N ILE A 106 5.05 17.81 2.34
CA ILE A 106 5.48 17.78 0.94
C ILE A 106 6.94 18.23 0.80
N VAL A 107 7.55 17.86 -0.33
CA VAL A 107 8.88 18.34 -0.73
C VAL A 107 8.73 19.20 -1.98
N ASP A 108 9.43 20.33 -2.01
CA ASP A 108 9.44 21.23 -3.15
C ASP A 108 10.57 20.91 -4.16
N LYS A 109 10.57 21.64 -5.29
CA LYS A 109 11.57 21.51 -6.36
C LYS A 109 13.01 21.79 -5.90
N LYS A 110 13.22 22.49 -4.78
CA LYS A 110 14.54 22.79 -4.21
C LYS A 110 14.99 21.75 -3.18
N GLY A 111 14.14 20.78 -2.85
CA GLY A 111 14.41 19.80 -1.80
C GLY A 111 14.11 20.31 -0.40
N CYS A 112 13.39 21.44 -0.27
CA CYS A 112 12.88 21.90 1.02
C CYS A 112 11.63 21.09 1.40
N PHE A 113 11.45 20.85 2.70
CA PHE A 113 10.26 20.18 3.22
C PHE A 113 9.28 21.23 3.75
N HIS A 114 8.00 21.00 3.55
CA HIS A 114 6.92 21.85 4.01
C HIS A 114 5.98 21.00 4.86
N TYR A 115 5.69 21.47 6.06
CA TYR A 115 4.78 20.83 7.01
C TYR A 115 3.58 21.75 7.19
N PHE A 116 2.39 21.20 7.00
CA PHE A 116 1.12 21.87 7.25
C PHE A 116 0.44 21.18 8.43
N HIS A 117 -0.18 21.96 9.30
CA HIS A 117 -0.93 21.47 10.45
C HIS A 117 -1.98 22.50 10.89
N LEU A 118 -2.92 22.04 11.71
CA LEU A 118 -3.89 22.91 12.35
C LEU A 118 -3.24 23.78 13.44
N SER A 119 -3.73 25.01 13.59
CA SER A 119 -3.29 25.92 14.65
C SER A 119 -3.92 25.60 16.02
N ASN A 120 -3.15 25.78 17.09
CA ASN A 120 -3.64 25.84 18.47
C ASN A 120 -2.80 26.85 19.28
N PRO A 121 -2.98 28.16 19.01
CA PRO A 121 -2.10 29.18 19.55
C PRO A 121 -2.23 29.25 21.08
N PRO A 122 -1.16 29.63 21.82
CA PRO A 122 -1.20 29.73 23.28
C PRO A 122 -2.32 30.64 23.82
N SER A 123 -2.71 31.63 23.01
CA SER A 123 -3.88 32.47 23.22
C SER A 123 -4.62 32.64 21.89
N GLY A 124 -5.93 32.44 21.88
CA GLY A 124 -6.75 32.58 20.68
C GLY A 124 -7.71 31.41 20.50
N VAL A 125 -8.20 31.24 19.29
CA VAL A 125 -9.13 30.18 18.92
C VAL A 125 -8.34 29.05 18.26
N ARG A 126 -8.49 27.83 18.76
CA ARG A 126 -7.99 26.60 18.13
C ARG A 126 -8.60 26.46 16.73
N PHE A 127 -7.86 25.94 15.76
CA PHE A 127 -8.30 25.79 14.37
C PHE A 127 -8.62 27.11 13.66
N SER A 128 -8.07 28.23 14.14
CA SER A 128 -8.29 29.55 13.53
C SER A 128 -7.55 29.73 12.21
N SER A 129 -6.60 28.85 11.89
CA SER A 129 -5.80 28.87 10.66
C SER A 129 -5.16 27.51 10.37
N ILE A 130 -4.76 27.32 9.12
CA ILE A 130 -3.77 26.32 8.72
C ILE A 130 -2.38 26.94 8.88
N VAL A 131 -1.43 26.22 9.45
CA VAL A 131 -0.07 26.71 9.69
C VAL A 131 0.89 26.03 8.74
N HIS A 132 1.75 26.80 8.09
CA HIS A 132 2.82 26.28 7.25
C HIS A 132 4.19 26.49 7.93
N GLN A 133 4.94 25.40 8.12
CA GLN A 133 6.35 25.41 8.52
C GLN A 133 7.23 24.89 7.39
N LYS A 134 8.44 25.45 7.25
CA LYS A 134 9.42 25.06 6.25
C LYS A 134 10.71 24.57 6.90
N LEU A 135 11.30 23.54 6.30
CA LEU A 135 12.64 23.03 6.61
C LEU A 135 13.50 23.16 5.34
N GLU A 136 14.52 24.01 5.39
CA GLU A 136 15.37 24.31 4.22
C GLU A 136 16.24 23.12 3.78
N SER A 137 16.69 22.30 4.73
CA SER A 137 17.53 21.13 4.49
C SER A 137 17.26 20.03 5.52
N PHE A 138 17.33 18.77 5.09
CA PHE A 138 17.16 17.61 5.97
C PHE A 138 18.14 17.66 7.15
N GLY A 139 17.65 17.44 8.38
CA GLY A 139 18.42 17.56 9.63
C GLY A 139 18.62 18.99 10.14
N GLY A 140 18.07 20.01 9.46
CA GLY A 140 18.01 21.38 9.94
C GLY A 140 16.86 21.64 10.92
N GLY A 141 16.61 22.91 11.23
CA GLY A 141 15.47 23.34 12.07
C GLY A 141 14.27 23.81 11.26
N TRP A 142 13.06 23.50 11.73
CA TRP A 142 11.82 24.02 11.17
C TRP A 142 11.65 25.52 11.48
N SER A 143 11.13 26.28 10.52
CA SER A 143 10.69 27.67 10.74
C SER A 143 9.59 27.74 11.82
N THR A 144 9.38 28.90 12.44
CA THR A 144 8.39 29.09 13.52
C THR A 144 6.91 29.00 13.11
N GLY A 145 6.62 28.91 11.82
CA GLY A 145 5.27 28.78 11.26
C GLY A 145 4.67 30.10 10.75
N THR A 146 3.93 30.02 9.65
CA THR A 146 3.11 31.10 9.09
C THR A 146 1.65 30.67 9.08
N ALA A 147 0.78 31.46 9.71
CA ALA A 147 -0.67 31.22 9.72
C ALA A 147 -1.32 31.65 8.40
N ILE A 148 -2.11 30.75 7.82
CA ILE A 148 -2.83 30.91 6.55
C ILE A 148 -4.33 30.89 6.85
N GLY A 149 -5.04 31.91 6.36
CA GLY A 149 -6.51 31.98 6.49
C GLY A 149 -7.04 32.61 7.79
N GLU A 150 -6.18 32.91 8.77
CA GLU A 150 -6.57 33.46 10.10
C GLU A 150 -7.53 34.67 10.03
N LYS A 151 -7.35 35.52 9.01
CA LYS A 151 -8.18 36.73 8.80
C LYS A 151 -9.65 36.42 8.43
N ILE A 152 -9.98 35.18 8.09
CA ILE A 152 -11.35 34.74 7.77
C ILE A 152 -12.20 34.64 9.06
N LYS A 153 -11.57 34.46 10.23
CA LYS A 153 -12.24 34.35 11.54
C LYS A 153 -13.29 33.23 11.58
N LYS A 154 -12.93 32.08 11.01
CA LYS A 154 -13.71 30.84 10.99
C LYS A 154 -12.81 29.68 11.43
N LEU A 155 -13.35 28.46 11.43
CA LEU A 155 -12.58 27.26 11.78
C LEU A 155 -12.11 26.55 10.51
N HIS A 156 -10.88 26.08 10.55
CA HIS A 156 -10.15 25.49 9.44
C HIS A 156 -9.79 24.05 9.79
N ASP A 157 -10.03 23.11 8.88
CA ASP A 157 -9.70 21.70 9.08
C ASP A 157 -9.42 21.01 7.74
N LYS A 158 -8.85 19.80 7.79
CA LYS A 158 -8.65 18.90 6.65
C LYS A 158 -7.83 19.52 5.51
N GLU A 159 -6.70 20.11 5.85
CA GLU A 159 -5.76 20.61 4.86
C GLU A 159 -5.04 19.49 4.11
N TRP A 160 -4.76 19.77 2.85
CA TRP A 160 -3.77 19.01 2.10
C TRP A 160 -3.06 19.91 1.11
N ALA A 161 -1.80 19.56 0.82
CA ALA A 161 -0.94 20.34 -0.05
C ALA A 161 -0.23 19.48 -1.11
N VAL A 162 0.19 20.14 -2.19
CA VAL A 162 0.98 19.54 -3.25
C VAL A 162 2.00 20.55 -3.79
N SER A 163 3.19 20.07 -4.15
CA SER A 163 4.20 20.87 -4.84
C SER A 163 4.15 20.63 -6.35
N ASP A 164 4.19 21.70 -7.12
CA ASP A 164 4.46 21.64 -8.55
C ASP A 164 5.98 21.60 -8.78
N MET A 165 6.50 20.40 -9.03
CA MET A 165 7.93 20.18 -9.28
C MET A 165 8.43 20.83 -10.59
N GLN A 166 7.55 21.33 -11.45
CA GLN A 166 7.94 21.99 -12.70
C GLN A 166 8.25 23.47 -12.48
N ASN A 167 7.41 24.20 -11.76
CA ASN A 167 7.59 25.65 -11.54
C ASN A 167 7.97 26.03 -10.10
N GLY A 168 7.83 25.14 -9.12
CA GLY A 168 8.14 25.39 -7.71
C GLY A 168 6.99 26.01 -6.90
N ASN A 169 5.80 26.12 -7.47
CA ASN A 169 4.61 26.58 -6.75
C ASN A 169 4.15 25.53 -5.74
N LEU A 170 3.51 25.99 -4.68
CA LEU A 170 2.84 25.15 -3.69
C LEU A 170 1.35 25.46 -3.71
N TYR A 171 0.54 24.43 -3.58
CA TYR A 171 -0.91 24.54 -3.60
C TYR A 171 -1.49 23.87 -2.37
N LEU A 172 -2.34 24.59 -1.66
CA LEU A 172 -2.96 24.18 -0.40
C LEU A 172 -4.48 24.29 -0.55
N SER A 173 -5.20 23.26 -0.13
CA SER A 173 -6.66 23.31 0.03
C SER A 173 -7.05 22.82 1.41
N TRP A 174 -8.19 23.27 1.91
CA TRP A 174 -8.74 22.86 3.21
C TRP A 174 -10.24 23.17 3.29
N THR A 175 -10.92 22.63 4.30
CA THR A 175 -12.30 22.94 4.62
C THR A 175 -12.38 24.12 5.59
N ILE A 176 -13.28 25.06 5.33
CA ILE A 176 -13.68 26.09 6.31
C ILE A 176 -15.08 25.80 6.82
N PHE A 177 -15.22 25.78 8.14
CA PHE A 177 -16.48 25.69 8.88
C PHE A 177 -16.86 27.08 9.40
N ASP A 178 -18.10 27.50 9.15
CA ASP A 178 -18.65 28.68 9.83
C ASP A 178 -18.59 28.53 11.36
N GLU A 179 -18.95 27.34 11.84
CA GLU A 179 -18.87 26.93 13.23
C GLU A 179 -18.77 25.40 13.30
N TYR A 180 -17.76 24.85 13.99
CA TYR A 180 -17.48 23.42 13.99
C TYR A 180 -18.53 22.65 14.81
N LYS A 181 -19.03 21.54 14.27
CA LYS A 181 -20.11 20.70 14.84
C LYS A 181 -21.43 21.43 15.11
N SER A 182 -21.68 22.52 14.38
CA SER A 182 -22.92 23.28 14.51
C SER A 182 -24.11 22.55 13.89
N THR A 183 -25.26 22.61 14.57
CA THR A 183 -26.54 22.07 14.07
C THR A 183 -27.43 23.14 13.44
N ASP A 184 -27.03 24.41 13.45
CA ASP A 184 -27.73 25.48 12.75
C ASP A 184 -27.55 25.31 11.24
N ALA A 185 -28.67 25.15 10.52
CA ALA A 185 -28.68 24.98 9.07
C ALA A 185 -28.11 26.17 8.29
N LYS A 186 -27.93 27.35 8.93
CA LYS A 186 -27.28 28.52 8.34
C LYS A 186 -25.76 28.38 8.27
N ASN A 187 -25.16 27.60 9.16
CA ASN A 187 -23.72 27.37 9.17
C ASN A 187 -23.33 26.35 8.11
N LYS A 188 -22.29 26.68 7.34
CA LYS A 188 -21.88 25.94 6.16
C LYS A 188 -20.40 25.55 6.20
N THR A 189 -20.10 24.42 5.56
CA THR A 189 -18.75 24.04 5.14
C THR A 189 -18.52 24.36 3.68
N ASN A 190 -17.31 24.84 3.37
CA ASN A 190 -16.88 25.14 2.01
C ASN A 190 -15.39 24.80 1.84
N ILE A 191 -15.00 24.41 0.63
CA ILE A 191 -13.61 24.14 0.26
C ILE A 191 -12.93 25.44 -0.19
N PHE A 192 -11.74 25.68 0.37
CA PHE A 192 -10.88 26.82 0.08
C PHE A 192 -9.54 26.37 -0.51
N PHE A 193 -8.88 27.31 -1.18
CA PHE A 193 -7.59 27.13 -1.83
C PHE A 193 -6.68 28.33 -1.57
N SER A 194 -5.38 28.08 -1.46
CA SER A 194 -4.34 29.10 -1.53
C SER A 194 -3.09 28.55 -2.21
N SER A 195 -2.35 29.42 -2.88
CA SER A 195 -1.08 29.08 -3.53
C SER A 195 0.07 29.93 -3.00
N SER A 196 1.27 29.37 -3.03
CA SER A 196 2.54 30.09 -2.92
C SER A 196 3.32 29.96 -4.22
N THR A 197 3.87 31.08 -4.70
CA THR A 197 4.75 31.13 -5.88
C THR A 197 6.20 31.47 -5.53
N ASP A 198 6.54 31.43 -4.25
CA ASP A 198 7.85 31.81 -3.69
C ASP A 198 8.34 30.79 -2.66
N TYR A 199 8.06 29.51 -2.91
CA TYR A 199 8.50 28.37 -2.09
C TYR A 199 8.03 28.46 -0.64
N GLY A 200 6.77 28.85 -0.43
CA GLY A 200 6.13 28.92 0.88
C GLY A 200 6.50 30.15 1.72
N THR A 201 7.13 31.17 1.13
CA THR A 201 7.46 32.41 1.85
C THR A 201 6.20 33.25 2.07
N THR A 202 5.36 33.37 1.05
CA THR A 202 4.06 34.04 1.11
C THR A 202 2.98 33.19 0.47
N TRP A 203 1.75 33.42 0.91
CA TRP A 203 0.55 32.70 0.45
C TRP A 203 -0.48 33.69 -0.07
N SER A 204 -1.15 33.32 -1.16
CA SER A 204 -2.26 34.09 -1.71
C SER A 204 -3.41 34.22 -0.71
N LYS A 205 -4.29 35.21 -0.93
CA LYS A 205 -5.55 35.28 -0.17
C LYS A 205 -6.36 34.01 -0.45
N PRO A 206 -6.90 33.33 0.57
CA PRO A 206 -7.72 32.15 0.35
C PRO A 206 -8.91 32.42 -0.58
N LEU A 207 -9.11 31.53 -1.53
CA LEU A 207 -10.19 31.55 -2.51
C LEU A 207 -11.14 30.38 -2.23
N GLN A 208 -12.44 30.65 -2.14
CA GLN A 208 -13.43 29.59 -2.12
C GLN A 208 -13.57 28.99 -3.52
N VAL A 209 -13.44 27.66 -3.62
CA VAL A 209 -13.44 26.92 -4.90
C VAL A 209 -14.66 26.00 -5.06
N SER A 210 -15.42 25.80 -3.99
CA SER A 210 -16.71 25.11 -3.99
C SER A 210 -17.85 26.11 -4.20
N THR A 211 -18.83 25.73 -5.00
CA THR A 211 -20.07 26.50 -5.21
C THR A 211 -21.28 25.88 -4.51
N ILE A 212 -21.21 24.58 -4.24
CA ILE A 212 -22.12 23.83 -3.39
C ILE A 212 -21.54 23.87 -1.98
N ALA A 213 -22.38 24.11 -0.98
CA ALA A 213 -21.99 24.16 0.42
C ALA A 213 -22.50 22.93 1.18
N GLY A 214 -21.73 22.46 2.15
CA GLY A 214 -22.13 21.41 3.08
C GLY A 214 -22.71 21.98 4.37
N ASP A 215 -23.15 21.11 5.28
CA ASP A 215 -23.45 21.50 6.66
C ASP A 215 -22.17 21.51 7.53
N CYS A 216 -22.30 21.89 8.79
CA CYS A 216 -21.17 21.96 9.72
C CYS A 216 -21.17 20.84 10.78
N LYS A 217 -21.84 19.72 10.50
CA LYS A 217 -22.02 18.66 11.51
C LYS A 217 -20.80 17.75 11.69
N ASP A 218 -19.80 17.83 10.79
CA ASP A 218 -18.67 16.88 10.73
C ASP A 218 -19.21 15.46 10.45
N ASP A 219 -20.00 15.36 9.37
CA ASP A 219 -20.69 14.15 8.91
C ASP A 219 -20.94 14.21 7.39
N ASP A 220 -21.62 13.22 6.80
CA ASP A 220 -21.77 12.99 5.36
C ASP A 220 -22.18 14.20 4.50
N ASN A 221 -22.88 15.17 5.09
CA ASN A 221 -23.30 16.40 4.40
C ASN A 221 -22.30 17.55 4.49
N SER A 222 -21.27 17.45 5.32
CA SER A 222 -20.16 18.38 5.41
C SER A 222 -19.19 18.16 4.23
N LEU A 223 -18.59 19.23 3.72
CA LEU A 223 -17.57 19.13 2.67
C LEU A 223 -16.18 18.97 3.29
N GLU A 224 -15.54 17.83 3.07
CA GLU A 224 -14.27 17.48 3.70
C GLU A 224 -13.37 16.62 2.80
N GLY A 225 -12.18 16.28 3.30
CA GLY A 225 -11.19 15.47 2.58
C GLY A 225 -10.67 16.15 1.31
N SER A 226 -10.42 17.47 1.37
CA SER A 226 -9.96 18.22 0.20
C SER A 226 -8.53 17.81 -0.18
N MET A 227 -8.33 17.40 -1.44
CA MET A 227 -7.09 16.81 -1.91
C MET A 227 -6.66 17.42 -3.25
N PRO A 228 -5.64 18.30 -3.29
CA PRO A 228 -5.13 18.89 -4.52
C PRO A 228 -4.04 18.00 -5.14
N VAL A 229 -4.01 17.92 -6.48
CA VAL A 229 -2.90 17.34 -7.24
C VAL A 229 -2.58 18.17 -8.47
N VAL A 230 -1.32 18.15 -8.89
CA VAL A 230 -0.82 18.93 -10.04
C VAL A 230 -0.64 18.04 -11.26
N GLY A 231 -1.17 18.52 -12.38
CA GLY A 231 -1.02 17.94 -13.69
C GLY A 231 0.27 18.37 -14.39
N PRO A 232 0.62 17.69 -15.49
CA PRO A 232 1.91 17.85 -16.13
C PRO A 232 2.09 19.16 -16.90
N ALA A 233 1.07 20.01 -17.04
CA ALA A 233 1.19 21.37 -17.56
C ALA A 233 0.92 22.45 -16.49
N GLY A 234 0.87 22.06 -15.21
CA GLY A 234 0.51 22.95 -14.10
C GLY A 234 -1.00 23.09 -13.90
N GLU A 235 -1.79 22.20 -14.49
CA GLU A 235 -3.20 22.07 -14.12
C GLU A 235 -3.30 21.68 -12.65
N ILE A 236 -4.32 22.15 -11.95
CA ILE A 236 -4.61 21.72 -10.58
C ILE A 236 -5.95 21.02 -10.61
N TYR A 237 -5.98 19.78 -10.11
CA TYR A 237 -7.20 19.04 -9.86
C TYR A 237 -7.40 18.96 -8.36
N LEU A 238 -8.59 19.34 -7.91
CA LEU A 238 -8.95 19.34 -6.50
C LEU A 238 -10.20 18.50 -6.33
N VAL A 239 -10.10 17.46 -5.51
CA VAL A 239 -11.24 16.62 -5.13
C VAL A 239 -11.62 16.81 -3.67
N TRP A 240 -12.86 16.53 -3.34
CA TRP A 240 -13.38 16.48 -1.97
C TRP A 240 -14.65 15.63 -1.93
N VAL A 241 -15.10 15.28 -0.74
CA VAL A 241 -16.37 14.57 -0.50
C VAL A 241 -17.41 15.46 0.15
N GLY A 242 -18.66 15.05 0.03
CA GLY A 242 -19.80 15.56 0.77
C GLY A 242 -21.11 15.31 0.04
N LEU A 243 -22.24 15.33 0.75
CA LEU A 243 -23.56 15.07 0.17
C LEU A 243 -23.61 13.71 -0.58
N GLU A 244 -22.93 12.69 -0.01
CA GLU A 244 -22.76 11.36 -0.60
C GLU A 244 -22.14 11.36 -2.02
N LYS A 245 -21.29 12.35 -2.32
CA LYS A 245 -20.65 12.50 -3.63
C LYS A 245 -19.18 12.82 -3.50
N ILE A 246 -18.43 12.45 -4.53
CA ILE A 246 -17.07 12.93 -4.76
C ILE A 246 -17.13 14.02 -5.83
N TYR A 247 -16.61 15.19 -5.50
CA TYR A 247 -16.52 16.33 -6.41
C TYR A 247 -15.12 16.50 -6.96
N LEU A 248 -15.03 17.11 -8.14
CA LEU A 248 -13.80 17.58 -8.75
C LEU A 248 -13.98 19.02 -9.25
N ASN A 249 -13.04 19.89 -8.93
CA ASN A 249 -12.83 21.16 -9.61
C ASN A 249 -11.42 21.21 -10.21
N ARG A 250 -11.25 22.00 -11.26
CA ARG A 250 -10.00 22.11 -12.01
C ARG A 250 -9.63 23.57 -12.23
N SER A 251 -8.33 23.85 -12.13
CA SER A 251 -7.71 25.07 -12.63
C SER A 251 -6.73 24.72 -13.75
N ASP A 252 -6.78 25.47 -14.86
CA ASP A 252 -5.88 25.32 -16.00
C ASP A 252 -4.82 26.45 -16.06
N ASP A 253 -4.73 27.29 -15.02
CA ASP A 253 -3.91 28.51 -14.98
C ASP A 253 -3.20 28.73 -13.63
N PHE A 254 -2.70 27.64 -13.04
CA PHE A 254 -1.93 27.64 -11.79
C PHE A 254 -2.73 28.13 -10.57
N GLY A 255 -4.04 27.89 -10.54
CA GLY A 255 -4.93 28.22 -9.42
C GLY A 255 -5.55 29.62 -9.47
N LYS A 256 -5.38 30.36 -10.57
CA LYS A 256 -5.93 31.73 -10.70
C LYS A 256 -7.43 31.71 -10.98
N THR A 257 -7.89 30.79 -11.81
CA THR A 257 -9.30 30.56 -12.12
C THR A 257 -9.64 29.09 -12.02
N TRP A 258 -10.93 28.82 -11.77
CA TRP A 258 -11.49 27.49 -11.55
C TRP A 258 -12.72 27.29 -12.43
N LEU A 259 -13.16 26.05 -12.60
CA LEU A 259 -14.46 25.79 -13.24
C LEU A 259 -15.55 26.51 -12.45
N LYS A 260 -16.51 27.10 -13.18
CA LYS A 260 -17.63 27.84 -12.59
C LYS A 260 -18.48 27.01 -11.63
N LYS A 261 -18.45 25.69 -11.77
CA LYS A 261 -19.11 24.73 -10.92
C LYS A 261 -18.29 23.45 -10.90
N GLU A 262 -18.09 22.89 -9.72
CA GLU A 262 -17.52 21.58 -9.52
C GLU A 262 -18.35 20.48 -10.19
N LYS A 263 -17.67 19.43 -10.65
CA LYS A 263 -18.29 18.23 -11.21
C LYS A 263 -18.50 17.21 -10.10
N ALA A 264 -19.70 16.66 -9.96
CA ALA A 264 -19.90 15.42 -9.22
C ALA A 264 -19.42 14.26 -10.10
N ILE A 265 -18.32 13.62 -9.73
CA ILE A 265 -17.67 12.59 -10.56
C ILE A 265 -18.07 11.16 -10.16
N PHE A 266 -18.43 10.94 -8.89
CA PHE A 266 -18.95 9.67 -8.39
C PHE A 266 -19.95 9.91 -7.27
N ASP A 267 -20.92 9.00 -7.15
CA ASP A 267 -21.65 8.81 -5.90
C ASP A 267 -20.75 8.03 -4.92
N GLN A 268 -20.83 8.37 -3.64
CA GLN A 268 -20.16 7.67 -2.57
C GLN A 268 -21.22 7.04 -1.67
N ARG A 269 -21.50 5.75 -1.92
CA ARG A 269 -22.59 5.05 -1.24
C ARG A 269 -22.33 4.95 0.26
N GLY A 270 -23.34 5.34 1.04
CA GLY A 270 -23.24 5.35 2.51
C GLY A 270 -22.44 6.52 3.07
N GLY A 271 -22.12 7.53 2.23
CA GLY A 271 -21.43 8.73 2.67
C GLY A 271 -19.93 8.54 2.91
N TRP A 272 -19.28 9.59 3.39
CA TRP A 272 -17.85 9.56 3.70
C TRP A 272 -17.60 9.15 5.15
N ARG A 273 -18.55 9.36 6.06
CA ARG A 273 -18.42 8.95 7.47
C ARG A 273 -19.00 7.55 7.65
N ILE A 274 -18.18 6.54 7.40
CA ILE A 274 -18.64 5.16 7.34
C ILE A 274 -18.39 4.43 8.67
N GLU A 275 -19.41 3.73 9.17
CA GLU A 275 -19.28 2.89 10.37
C GLU A 275 -18.51 1.59 10.04
N ILE A 276 -17.40 1.37 10.74
CA ILE A 276 -16.64 0.11 10.71
C ILE A 276 -16.65 -0.48 12.13
N PRO A 277 -17.11 -1.73 12.33
CA PRO A 277 -17.15 -2.34 13.65
C PRO A 277 -15.79 -2.29 14.36
N GLY A 278 -15.72 -1.75 15.57
CA GLY A 278 -14.48 -1.62 16.35
C GLY A 278 -13.60 -0.41 15.98
N ILE A 279 -14.01 0.46 15.06
CA ILE A 279 -13.32 1.72 14.74
C ILE A 279 -14.15 2.88 15.26
N TYR A 280 -13.55 3.80 16.02
CA TYR A 280 -14.23 4.97 16.58
C TYR A 280 -14.82 5.88 15.49
N ARG A 281 -13.98 6.23 14.52
CA ARG A 281 -14.32 7.08 13.37
C ARG A 281 -13.49 6.63 12.17
N TYR A 282 -14.13 6.60 11.01
CA TYR A 282 -13.48 6.37 9.74
C TYR A 282 -14.06 7.32 8.70
N SER A 283 -13.17 7.92 7.91
CA SER A 283 -13.51 8.83 6.84
C SER A 283 -13.05 8.24 5.50
N GLY A 284 -14.00 7.89 4.63
CA GLY A 284 -13.77 7.35 3.29
C GLY A 284 -13.28 8.40 2.29
N PHE A 285 -12.33 9.25 2.68
CA PHE A 285 -11.91 10.40 1.86
C PHE A 285 -11.35 9.98 0.48
N PRO A 286 -11.53 10.85 -0.54
CA PRO A 286 -11.02 10.58 -1.87
C PRO A 286 -9.54 10.94 -1.95
N ILE A 287 -8.72 10.04 -2.48
CA ILE A 287 -7.30 10.27 -2.71
C ILE A 287 -7.06 10.33 -4.21
N ILE A 288 -6.63 11.50 -4.70
CA ILE A 288 -6.31 11.72 -6.11
C ILE A 288 -4.80 11.80 -6.32
N GLN A 289 -4.32 11.21 -7.41
CA GLN A 289 -2.95 11.34 -7.89
C GLN A 289 -2.95 11.63 -9.39
N CYS A 290 -1.91 12.31 -9.88
CA CYS A 290 -1.68 12.52 -11.30
C CYS A 290 -0.34 11.90 -11.68
N ASP A 291 -0.31 11.15 -12.77
CA ASP A 291 0.94 10.68 -13.36
C ASP A 291 1.66 11.86 -14.04
N THR A 292 2.79 12.30 -13.48
CA THR A 292 3.62 13.36 -14.09
C THR A 292 4.90 12.82 -14.72
N THR A 293 5.04 11.49 -14.79
CA THR A 293 6.18 10.83 -15.41
C THR A 293 6.25 11.13 -16.91
N ASN A 294 7.39 10.87 -17.54
CA ASN A 294 7.54 10.99 -19.00
C ASN A 294 7.03 9.74 -19.76
N SER A 295 6.01 9.06 -19.23
CA SER A 295 5.43 7.85 -19.83
C SER A 295 4.20 8.17 -20.71
N PRO A 296 3.68 7.22 -21.52
CA PRO A 296 2.41 7.39 -22.21
C PRO A 296 1.19 7.63 -21.31
N ARG A 297 1.36 7.46 -19.99
CA ARG A 297 0.34 7.69 -18.97
C ARG A 297 0.38 9.12 -18.40
N ARG A 298 1.33 9.95 -18.83
CA ARG A 298 1.50 11.34 -18.37
C ARG A 298 0.19 12.11 -18.49
N GLY A 299 -0.28 12.64 -17.37
CA GLY A 299 -1.54 13.40 -17.25
C GLY A 299 -2.75 12.55 -16.90
N ASN A 300 -2.61 11.24 -16.79
CA ASN A 300 -3.67 10.41 -16.23
C ASN A 300 -3.91 10.78 -14.78
N LEU A 301 -5.18 10.87 -14.41
CA LEU A 301 -5.63 11.00 -13.03
C LEU A 301 -6.01 9.62 -12.52
N TYR A 302 -5.66 9.36 -11.27
CA TYR A 302 -6.03 8.17 -10.54
C TYR A 302 -6.75 8.59 -9.27
N LEU A 303 -7.88 7.97 -8.98
CA LEU A 303 -8.71 8.26 -7.81
C LEU A 303 -8.99 6.97 -7.06
N THR A 304 -8.79 6.97 -5.75
CA THR A 304 -9.28 5.89 -4.88
C THR A 304 -10.12 6.47 -3.74
N TRP A 305 -11.10 5.70 -3.29
CA TRP A 305 -11.98 6.06 -2.18
C TRP A 305 -12.58 4.78 -1.57
N SER A 306 -13.24 4.92 -0.42
CA SER A 306 -14.08 3.87 0.13
C SER A 306 -15.55 4.22 0.05
N GLU A 307 -16.39 3.18 -0.04
CA GLU A 307 -17.83 3.29 0.08
C GLU A 307 -18.43 2.02 0.69
N CYS A 308 -19.70 2.11 1.09
CA CYS A 308 -20.49 0.95 1.47
C CYS A 308 -20.83 0.08 0.24
N VAL A 309 -20.71 -1.23 0.41
CA VAL A 309 -21.15 -2.22 -0.58
C VAL A 309 -22.69 -2.20 -0.64
N PRO A 310 -23.30 -2.09 -1.84
CA PRO A 310 -24.76 -1.97 -1.98
C PRO A 310 -25.53 -3.07 -1.24
N GLY A 311 -26.49 -2.66 -0.41
CA GLY A 311 -27.36 -3.59 0.33
C GLY A 311 -26.69 -4.30 1.51
N THR A 312 -25.48 -3.89 1.92
CA THR A 312 -24.76 -4.47 3.06
C THR A 312 -24.21 -3.38 3.99
N SER A 313 -23.73 -3.78 5.16
CA SER A 313 -22.97 -2.91 6.07
C SER A 313 -21.45 -2.94 5.82
N HIS A 314 -20.98 -3.70 4.82
CA HIS A 314 -19.55 -3.86 4.55
C HIS A 314 -19.02 -2.72 3.69
N THR A 315 -17.73 -2.45 3.83
CA THR A 315 -17.04 -1.43 3.03
C THR A 315 -16.08 -2.05 2.03
N ARG A 316 -15.91 -1.35 0.91
CA ARG A 316 -14.94 -1.70 -0.12
C ARG A 316 -14.09 -0.48 -0.48
N ILE A 317 -12.99 -0.74 -1.18
CA ILE A 317 -12.12 0.29 -1.76
C ILE A 317 -12.29 0.24 -3.27
N LEU A 318 -12.52 1.41 -3.85
CA LEU A 318 -12.69 1.60 -5.28
C LEU A 318 -11.51 2.37 -5.86
N PHE A 319 -11.27 2.13 -7.14
CA PHE A 319 -10.28 2.83 -7.94
C PHE A 319 -10.87 3.18 -9.30
N ALA A 320 -10.66 4.41 -9.75
CA ALA A 320 -10.98 4.83 -11.11
C ALA A 320 -9.86 5.68 -11.68
N ARG A 321 -9.78 5.73 -13.01
CA ARG A 321 -8.81 6.58 -13.72
C ARG A 321 -9.47 7.42 -14.79
N SER A 322 -8.91 8.60 -15.01
CA SER A 322 -9.28 9.54 -16.08
C SER A 322 -8.07 9.75 -16.98
N LYS A 323 -8.29 9.76 -18.31
CA LYS A 323 -7.25 10.05 -19.31
C LYS A 323 -7.45 11.39 -20.01
N ASP A 324 -8.46 12.15 -19.60
CA ASP A 324 -8.95 13.33 -20.31
C ASP A 324 -9.18 14.52 -19.36
N LYS A 325 -8.32 14.68 -18.34
CA LYS A 325 -8.36 15.79 -17.39
C LYS A 325 -9.64 15.85 -16.54
N GLY A 326 -10.17 14.67 -16.16
CA GLY A 326 -11.34 14.53 -15.30
C GLY A 326 -12.65 14.85 -16.03
N GLU A 327 -12.69 14.69 -17.35
CA GLU A 327 -13.92 14.80 -18.13
C GLU A 327 -14.69 13.47 -18.09
N SER A 328 -13.99 12.34 -18.17
CA SER A 328 -14.57 11.00 -18.02
C SER A 328 -13.67 10.07 -17.20
N TRP A 329 -14.29 9.09 -16.56
CA TRP A 329 -13.61 8.12 -15.70
C TRP A 329 -13.95 6.71 -16.15
N THR A 330 -13.05 5.76 -15.91
CA THR A 330 -13.35 4.34 -16.04
C THR A 330 -14.41 3.91 -15.04
N GLU A 331 -15.12 2.83 -15.34
CA GLU A 331 -15.88 2.10 -14.32
C GLU A 331 -14.97 1.76 -13.13
N PRO A 332 -15.43 1.94 -11.88
CA PRO A 332 -14.61 1.69 -10.71
C PRO A 332 -14.19 0.23 -10.60
N LEU A 333 -12.88 0.01 -10.43
CA LEU A 333 -12.31 -1.28 -10.07
C LEU A 333 -12.33 -1.43 -8.55
N ILE A 334 -12.61 -2.63 -8.06
CA ILE A 334 -12.50 -2.95 -6.64
C ILE A 334 -11.04 -3.28 -6.33
N ILE A 335 -10.49 -2.64 -5.30
CA ILE A 335 -9.15 -2.91 -4.81
C ILE A 335 -9.23 -3.96 -3.70
N GLY A 336 -8.46 -5.03 -3.86
CA GLY A 336 -8.42 -6.14 -2.92
C GLY A 336 -9.41 -7.26 -3.24
N SER A 337 -10.00 -7.86 -2.21
CA SER A 337 -10.94 -8.98 -2.35
C SER A 337 -12.38 -8.47 -2.35
N ASP A 338 -13.16 -8.82 -3.38
CA ASP A 338 -14.59 -8.49 -3.47
C ASP A 338 -15.48 -9.46 -2.66
N SER A 339 -15.06 -9.84 -1.46
CA SER A 339 -15.90 -10.64 -0.59
C SER A 339 -16.93 -9.73 0.07
N LEU A 340 -18.19 -9.80 -0.36
CA LEU A 340 -19.34 -9.01 0.12
C LEU A 340 -19.63 -9.12 1.64
N GLN A 341 -18.77 -9.82 2.41
CA GLN A 341 -18.90 -10.09 3.84
C GLN A 341 -17.70 -9.61 4.68
N LYS A 342 -16.82 -8.76 4.11
CA LYS A 342 -15.60 -8.29 4.79
C LYS A 342 -15.39 -6.81 4.52
N HIS A 343 -14.73 -6.13 5.46
CA HIS A 343 -14.42 -4.71 5.35
C HIS A 343 -13.02 -4.49 4.78
N SER A 344 -12.93 -3.59 3.80
CA SER A 344 -11.70 -2.90 3.41
C SER A 344 -11.89 -1.38 3.60
N PHE A 345 -10.92 -0.71 4.21
CA PHE A 345 -11.04 0.68 4.68
C PHE A 345 -9.68 1.36 4.86
N PHE A 346 -9.65 2.67 5.15
CA PHE A 346 -8.45 3.53 5.21
C PHE A 346 -7.54 3.44 3.98
N PRO A 347 -8.04 3.60 2.74
CA PRO A 347 -7.19 3.62 1.57
C PRO A 347 -6.34 4.90 1.55
N TRP A 348 -5.07 4.75 1.19
CA TRP A 348 -4.23 5.86 0.75
C TRP A 348 -3.44 5.48 -0.49
N MET A 349 -3.31 6.40 -1.45
CA MET A 349 -2.66 6.14 -2.73
C MET A 349 -1.54 7.12 -3.05
N THR A 350 -0.49 6.60 -3.67
CA THR A 350 0.58 7.38 -4.29
C THR A 350 0.94 6.84 -5.68
N VAL A 351 1.52 7.70 -6.52
CA VAL A 351 2.16 7.32 -7.78
C VAL A 351 3.66 7.55 -7.59
N ASP A 352 4.46 6.52 -7.84
CA ASP A 352 5.91 6.69 -7.92
C ASP A 352 6.23 7.54 -9.17
N GLN A 353 6.51 8.83 -8.95
CA GLN A 353 6.77 9.79 -10.03
C GLN A 353 8.09 9.53 -10.79
N LYS A 354 8.83 8.47 -10.44
CA LYS A 354 9.97 7.97 -11.21
C LYS A 354 9.60 6.83 -12.16
N THR A 355 8.70 5.93 -11.75
CA THR A 355 8.36 4.69 -12.48
C THR A 355 6.97 4.69 -13.10
N GLY A 356 6.05 5.49 -12.56
CA GLY A 356 4.63 5.53 -12.91
C GLY A 356 3.82 4.37 -12.29
N ASN A 357 4.42 3.62 -11.35
CA ASN A 357 3.71 2.60 -10.60
C ASN A 357 2.78 3.25 -9.57
N ILE A 358 1.62 2.62 -9.36
CA ILE A 358 0.60 3.07 -8.41
C ILE A 358 0.66 2.14 -7.19
N TYR A 359 0.60 2.71 -6.00
CA TYR A 359 0.56 1.97 -4.73
C TYR A 359 -0.60 2.45 -3.88
N ILE A 360 -1.36 1.52 -3.31
CA ILE A 360 -2.52 1.78 -2.44
C ILE A 360 -2.37 0.97 -1.16
N VAL A 361 -2.17 1.63 -0.02
CA VAL A 361 -2.20 0.97 1.31
C VAL A 361 -3.61 1.00 1.85
N TYR A 362 -4.02 -0.06 2.55
CA TYR A 362 -5.34 -0.13 3.19
C TYR A 362 -5.43 -1.22 4.25
N TYR A 363 -6.47 -1.11 5.07
CA TYR A 363 -6.83 -2.06 6.11
C TYR A 363 -7.85 -3.03 5.54
N ASP A 364 -7.74 -4.31 5.91
CA ASP A 364 -8.57 -5.37 5.36
C ASP A 364 -8.83 -6.47 6.39
N ARG A 365 -10.08 -6.96 6.43
CA ARG A 365 -10.51 -8.03 7.34
C ARG A 365 -10.78 -9.36 6.65
N ARG A 366 -10.42 -9.53 5.37
CA ARG A 366 -10.73 -10.73 4.57
C ARG A 366 -10.36 -12.06 5.21
N ASN A 367 -9.34 -12.09 6.07
CA ASN A 367 -8.85 -13.30 6.73
C ASN A 367 -9.55 -13.60 8.06
N PHE A 368 -10.51 -12.78 8.50
CA PHE A 368 -11.13 -12.88 9.82
C PHE A 368 -12.66 -12.70 9.77
N ASN A 369 -13.36 -13.34 10.71
CA ASN A 369 -14.81 -13.21 10.90
C ASN A 369 -15.20 -12.24 12.00
N ASP A 370 -14.21 -11.70 12.73
CA ASP A 370 -14.37 -10.70 13.77
C ASP A 370 -13.64 -9.40 13.36
N ASN A 371 -13.29 -8.56 14.34
CA ASN A 371 -12.66 -7.26 14.09
C ASN A 371 -11.13 -7.32 13.91
N HIS A 372 -10.52 -8.51 13.89
CA HIS A 372 -9.10 -8.62 13.56
C HIS A 372 -8.84 -8.00 12.18
N THR A 373 -7.87 -7.12 12.16
CA THR A 373 -7.55 -6.28 11.00
C THR A 373 -6.10 -6.46 10.63
N GLU A 374 -5.85 -6.61 9.33
CA GLU A 374 -4.51 -6.65 8.74
C GLU A 374 -4.35 -5.47 7.78
N VAL A 375 -3.11 -5.15 7.41
CA VAL A 375 -2.79 -4.09 6.46
C VAL A 375 -2.21 -4.70 5.20
N PHE A 376 -2.69 -4.23 4.06
CA PHE A 376 -2.33 -4.67 2.73
C PHE A 376 -1.80 -3.51 1.90
N LEU A 377 -1.01 -3.85 0.89
CA LEU A 377 -0.58 -2.93 -0.16
C LEU A 377 -1.01 -3.53 -1.50
N ALA A 378 -1.84 -2.80 -2.24
CA ALA A 378 -2.11 -3.06 -3.64
C ALA A 378 -1.18 -2.23 -4.52
N TRP A 379 -0.79 -2.76 -5.67
CA TRP A 379 0.05 -2.05 -6.63
C TRP A 379 -0.30 -2.36 -8.08
N SER A 380 -0.01 -1.40 -8.96
CA SER A 380 -0.22 -1.49 -10.40
C SER A 380 1.00 -0.92 -11.14
N ASP A 381 1.51 -1.67 -12.12
CA ASP A 381 2.55 -1.25 -13.07
C ASP A 381 2.00 -0.97 -14.47
N ASP A 382 0.71 -1.15 -14.70
CA ASP A 382 0.04 -1.00 -16.01
C ASP A 382 -0.85 0.24 -16.11
N GLY A 383 -0.73 1.18 -15.15
CA GLY A 383 -1.49 2.44 -15.15
C GLY A 383 -2.92 2.25 -14.65
N GLY A 384 -3.09 1.39 -13.65
CA GLY A 384 -4.37 1.12 -13.00
C GLY A 384 -5.35 0.35 -13.87
N ASN A 385 -4.89 -0.46 -14.84
CA ASN A 385 -5.76 -1.41 -15.51
C ASN A 385 -5.99 -2.64 -14.62
N THR A 386 -4.93 -3.10 -13.95
CA THR A 386 -4.98 -4.22 -13.01
C THR A 386 -4.18 -3.90 -11.74
N PHE A 387 -4.56 -4.55 -10.64
CA PHE A 387 -3.88 -4.44 -9.35
C PHE A 387 -3.58 -5.84 -8.81
N ARG A 388 -2.44 -5.95 -8.12
CA ARG A 388 -2.07 -7.09 -7.28
C ARG A 388 -1.94 -6.60 -5.86
N ASP A 389 -2.33 -7.41 -4.87
CA ASP A 389 -2.19 -7.08 -3.46
C ASP A 389 -1.43 -8.14 -2.67
N PHE A 390 -0.84 -7.72 -1.56
CA PHE A 390 -0.19 -8.60 -0.59
C PHE A 390 -0.29 -7.99 0.80
N LYS A 391 -0.24 -8.85 1.81
CA LYS A 391 -0.26 -8.43 3.22
C LYS A 391 1.08 -7.81 3.58
N ILE A 392 1.06 -6.65 4.23
CA ILE A 392 2.26 -5.96 4.71
C ILE A 392 2.40 -5.99 6.23
N SER A 393 1.32 -6.15 6.99
CA SER A 393 1.39 -6.28 8.45
C SER A 393 1.91 -7.66 8.87
N GLU A 394 2.88 -7.69 9.78
CA GLU A 394 3.46 -8.93 10.36
C GLU A 394 2.43 -9.75 11.15
N SER A 395 1.47 -9.08 11.76
CA SER A 395 0.39 -9.68 12.54
C SER A 395 -0.87 -8.84 12.42
N ALA A 396 -2.02 -9.49 12.59
CA ALA A 396 -3.29 -8.81 12.76
C ALA A 396 -3.34 -8.10 14.14
N PHE A 397 -4.20 -7.10 14.25
CA PHE A 397 -4.53 -6.43 15.50
C PHE A 397 -6.04 -6.22 15.59
N ILE A 398 -6.56 -6.00 16.79
CA ILE A 398 -7.98 -5.75 17.03
C ILE A 398 -8.13 -4.27 17.39
N PRO A 399 -8.76 -3.44 16.54
CA PRO A 399 -9.12 -2.08 16.90
C PRO A 399 -10.17 -2.04 18.01
N ASP A 400 -10.17 -0.96 18.79
CA ASP A 400 -11.18 -0.66 19.80
C ASP A 400 -11.93 0.61 19.38
N LYS A 401 -13.26 0.56 19.44
CA LYS A 401 -14.14 1.69 19.09
C LYS A 401 -13.99 2.88 20.04
N GLU A 402 -13.33 2.71 21.18
CA GLU A 402 -13.02 3.81 22.10
C GLU A 402 -11.69 4.49 21.76
N MET A 403 -10.91 3.93 20.82
CA MET A 403 -9.61 4.46 20.41
C MET A 403 -9.70 5.10 19.02
N PHE A 404 -9.26 6.36 18.94
CA PHE A 404 -9.24 7.09 17.68
C PHE A 404 -8.01 6.73 16.83
N PHE A 405 -8.24 6.04 15.71
CA PHE A 405 -7.20 5.64 14.75
C PHE A 405 -6.81 6.73 13.76
N GLY A 406 -7.55 7.84 13.75
CA GLY A 406 -7.43 8.84 12.69
C GLY A 406 -8.44 8.66 11.57
N ASP A 407 -8.36 9.56 10.58
CA ASP A 407 -9.16 9.54 9.35
C ASP A 407 -8.44 8.90 8.15
N TYR A 408 -7.11 8.74 8.20
CA TYR A 408 -6.32 8.27 7.07
C TYR A 408 -5.06 7.49 7.48
N ALA A 409 -4.52 6.74 6.51
CA ALA A 409 -3.17 6.17 6.52
C ALA A 409 -2.31 6.92 5.49
N ALA A 410 -1.04 6.54 5.30
CA ALA A 410 -0.19 7.14 4.28
C ALA A 410 0.65 6.11 3.51
N VAL A 411 0.98 6.41 2.26
CA VAL A 411 2.03 5.71 1.51
C VAL A 411 2.78 6.70 0.64
N ALA A 412 4.10 6.59 0.64
CA ALA A 412 4.99 7.34 -0.24
C ALA A 412 5.83 6.37 -1.08
N ALA A 413 6.06 6.74 -2.34
CA ALA A 413 6.87 5.95 -3.25
C ALA A 413 7.71 6.86 -4.15
N TYR A 414 8.99 6.52 -4.31
CA TYR A 414 9.85 7.14 -5.32
C TYR A 414 10.99 6.21 -5.71
N ASN A 415 11.17 5.97 -7.01
CA ASN A 415 12.23 5.13 -7.55
C ASN A 415 12.25 3.71 -6.92
N ASN A 416 11.08 3.07 -6.83
CA ASN A 416 10.83 1.77 -6.19
C ASN A 416 11.12 1.70 -4.68
N VAL A 417 11.47 2.81 -4.03
CA VAL A 417 11.45 2.88 -2.56
C VAL A 417 10.03 3.20 -2.13
N VAL A 418 9.34 2.20 -1.56
CA VAL A 418 7.93 2.30 -1.17
C VAL A 418 7.81 2.15 0.35
N ARG A 419 7.15 3.09 1.01
CA ARG A 419 6.94 3.11 2.45
C ARG A 419 5.48 3.45 2.76
N PRO A 420 4.67 2.47 3.20
CA PRO A 420 3.39 2.73 3.82
C PRO A 420 3.59 3.04 5.30
N VAL A 421 2.75 3.90 5.88
CA VAL A 421 2.65 4.16 7.31
C VAL A 421 1.20 4.03 7.74
N TRP A 422 0.95 3.30 8.82
CA TRP A 422 -0.40 3.06 9.33
C TRP A 422 -0.44 3.06 10.86
N THR A 423 -1.62 3.31 11.40
CA THR A 423 -1.90 3.25 12.85
C THR A 423 -2.31 1.85 13.27
N ARG A 424 -1.76 1.38 14.38
CA ARG A 424 -2.05 0.07 14.97
C ARG A 424 -2.29 0.22 16.47
N LEU A 425 -3.22 -0.58 17.00
CA LEU A 425 -3.48 -0.71 18.43
C LEU A 425 -2.95 -2.05 18.92
N ASP A 426 -2.09 -2.02 19.93
CA ASP A 426 -1.65 -3.20 20.68
C ASP A 426 -2.03 -3.01 22.16
N GLY A 427 -3.00 -3.79 22.63
CA GLY A 427 -3.63 -3.57 23.94
C GLY A 427 -4.39 -2.24 23.94
N PHE A 428 -3.92 -1.27 24.74
CA PHE A 428 -4.48 0.08 24.80
C PHE A 428 -3.56 1.15 24.19
N SER A 429 -2.47 0.72 23.54
CA SER A 429 -1.42 1.62 23.04
C SER A 429 -1.51 1.78 21.53
N LEU A 430 -1.79 3.00 21.08
CA LEU A 430 -1.67 3.36 19.67
C LEU A 430 -0.20 3.54 19.28
N SER A 431 0.13 3.15 18.06
CA SER A 431 1.45 3.28 17.48
C SER A 431 1.36 3.45 15.97
N LEU A 432 2.36 4.12 15.40
CA LEU A 432 2.57 4.11 13.96
C LEU A 432 3.54 3.02 13.57
N TRP A 433 3.30 2.41 12.42
CA TRP A 433 4.13 1.38 11.84
C TRP A 433 4.38 1.69 10.39
N THR A 434 5.59 1.38 9.92
CA THR A 434 5.94 1.36 8.51
C THR A 434 6.38 -0.04 8.10
N ALA A 435 6.32 -0.34 6.80
CA ALA A 435 6.91 -1.56 6.24
C ALA A 435 8.03 -1.22 5.27
N ILE A 436 9.11 -2.00 5.29
CA ILE A 436 10.11 -2.00 4.22
C ILE A 436 9.59 -2.85 3.08
N ILE A 437 8.97 -2.19 2.11
CA ILE A 437 8.50 -2.84 0.88
C ILE A 437 9.70 -3.00 -0.04
N ASP A 438 10.00 -4.25 -0.38
CA ASP A 438 11.02 -4.60 -1.34
C ASP A 438 10.34 -5.11 -2.62
N MET A 439 10.33 -4.24 -3.62
CA MET A 439 9.72 -4.53 -4.91
C MET A 439 10.48 -5.61 -5.69
N ASN A 440 11.75 -5.88 -5.39
CA ASN A 440 12.51 -6.95 -6.05
C ASN A 440 12.04 -8.32 -5.59
N TYR A 441 11.66 -8.46 -4.31
CA TYR A 441 11.03 -9.69 -3.83
C TYR A 441 9.63 -9.84 -4.41
N LEU A 442 8.88 -8.75 -4.61
CA LEU A 442 7.52 -8.74 -5.18
C LEU A 442 7.48 -9.05 -6.69
N GLY A 443 8.56 -8.75 -7.42
CA GLY A 443 8.79 -9.24 -8.79
C GLY A 443 9.18 -10.72 -8.87
N THR A 444 9.46 -11.34 -7.72
CA THR A 444 9.78 -12.77 -7.56
C THR A 444 8.83 -13.49 -6.59
N ASP A 445 7.71 -12.87 -6.18
CA ASP A 445 6.99 -13.31 -4.99
C ASP A 445 6.01 -14.45 -5.26
N HIS A 446 6.32 -15.56 -4.58
CA HIS A 446 5.60 -16.80 -4.40
C HIS A 446 4.28 -16.64 -3.59
N SER A 447 3.72 -15.43 -3.49
CA SER A 447 2.46 -15.17 -2.77
C SER A 447 1.20 -15.64 -3.53
N LEU A 448 1.33 -16.01 -4.81
CA LEU A 448 0.34 -16.82 -5.52
C LEU A 448 0.29 -18.28 -5.02
N GLU A 449 1.34 -18.81 -4.37
CA GLU A 449 1.39 -20.22 -3.95
C GLU A 449 0.55 -20.53 -2.71
N LYS A 450 0.21 -19.54 -1.87
CA LYS A 450 -0.52 -19.79 -0.60
C LYS A 450 -2.02 -19.52 -0.61
N ARG A 451 -2.53 -18.70 -1.53
CA ARG A 451 -3.98 -18.45 -1.67
C ARG A 451 -4.72 -19.45 -2.58
N ILE A 452 -4.00 -20.36 -3.24
CA ILE A 452 -4.59 -21.33 -4.19
C ILE A 452 -4.72 -22.75 -3.57
N ILE A 453 -4.49 -22.90 -2.26
CA ILE A 453 -4.54 -24.21 -1.56
C ILE A 453 -5.97 -24.56 -1.05
N THR A 454 -6.89 -23.59 -0.95
CA THR A 454 -8.28 -23.87 -0.60
C THR A 454 -9.16 -23.70 -1.83
N GLY A 455 -9.30 -24.79 -2.60
CA GLY A 455 -9.97 -24.80 -3.89
C GLY A 455 -11.38 -24.23 -3.88
N GLU A 456 -11.62 -23.27 -4.77
CA GLU A 456 -12.90 -23.07 -5.45
C GLU A 456 -12.61 -23.04 -6.96
N GLU A 457 -13.45 -23.75 -7.70
CA GLU A 457 -13.19 -24.29 -9.04
C GLU A 457 -13.33 -23.23 -10.15
N ASP A 458 -12.21 -22.86 -10.79
CA ASP A 458 -12.28 -22.39 -12.17
C ASP A 458 -12.75 -23.59 -13.01
N GLY A 459 -13.98 -23.54 -13.54
CA GLY A 459 -14.65 -24.62 -14.29
C GLY A 459 -14.01 -25.04 -15.62
N LEU A 460 -12.68 -25.06 -15.72
CA LEU A 460 -11.89 -25.52 -16.85
C LEU A 460 -11.46 -26.98 -16.64
N THR A 461 -11.84 -27.86 -17.56
CA THR A 461 -11.35 -29.25 -17.56
C THR A 461 -9.87 -29.30 -17.93
N ILE A 462 -9.05 -29.90 -17.06
CA ILE A 462 -7.63 -30.14 -17.34
C ILE A 462 -7.51 -31.16 -18.48
N THR A 463 -6.86 -30.76 -19.56
CA THR A 463 -6.58 -31.63 -20.70
C THR A 463 -5.10 -31.97 -20.72
N ASP A 464 -4.76 -33.26 -20.77
CA ASP A 464 -3.37 -33.65 -20.94
C ASP A 464 -2.87 -33.28 -22.34
N SER A 465 -1.64 -32.76 -22.44
CA SER A 465 -1.07 -32.30 -23.71
C SER A 465 -0.96 -33.42 -24.75
N TRP A 466 -0.90 -34.68 -24.32
CA TRP A 466 -0.91 -35.87 -25.18
C TRP A 466 -2.31 -36.33 -25.60
N ASN A 467 -3.37 -35.78 -25.00
CA ASN A 467 -4.76 -35.99 -25.40
C ASN A 467 -5.29 -34.87 -26.31
N LEU A 468 -4.48 -33.83 -26.58
CA LEU A 468 -4.81 -32.84 -27.59
C LEU A 468 -4.74 -33.47 -28.99
N GLU A 469 -5.62 -33.05 -29.89
CA GLU A 469 -5.67 -33.47 -31.29
C GLU A 469 -5.28 -32.32 -32.22
N ASP A 470 -4.95 -32.65 -33.48
CA ASP A 470 -4.69 -31.70 -34.57
C ASP A 470 -3.70 -30.56 -34.24
N GLU A 471 -4.08 -29.32 -34.55
CA GLU A 471 -3.23 -28.12 -34.41
C GLU A 471 -2.82 -27.83 -32.94
N PRO A 472 -3.70 -27.88 -31.92
CA PRO A 472 -3.29 -27.75 -30.52
C PRO A 472 -2.16 -28.71 -30.12
N ARG A 473 -2.20 -29.96 -30.60
CA ARG A 473 -1.16 -30.97 -30.32
C ARG A 473 0.16 -30.62 -31.00
N LYS A 474 0.10 -30.16 -32.25
CA LYS A 474 1.28 -29.74 -33.00
C LYS A 474 1.92 -28.49 -32.37
N THR A 475 1.12 -27.51 -32.00
CA THR A 475 1.58 -26.28 -31.35
C THR A 475 2.27 -26.59 -30.03
N ILE A 476 1.65 -27.40 -29.15
CA ILE A 476 2.25 -27.70 -27.85
C ILE A 476 3.55 -28.51 -27.96
N ASN A 477 3.67 -29.38 -28.97
CA ASN A 477 4.90 -30.10 -29.24
C ASN A 477 6.01 -29.15 -29.71
N ASN A 478 5.70 -28.20 -30.61
CA ASN A 478 6.68 -27.21 -31.05
C ASN A 478 7.18 -26.34 -29.89
N ILE A 479 6.28 -25.92 -28.99
CA ILE A 479 6.64 -25.16 -27.78
C ILE A 479 7.56 -25.99 -26.88
N TYR A 480 7.21 -27.26 -26.66
CA TYR A 480 8.01 -28.18 -25.86
C TYR A 480 9.40 -28.40 -26.46
N ASP A 481 9.50 -28.63 -27.78
CA ASP A 481 10.78 -28.90 -28.44
C ASP A 481 11.73 -27.70 -28.38
N ASP A 482 11.20 -26.49 -28.57
CA ASP A 482 11.99 -25.26 -28.43
C ASP A 482 12.50 -25.09 -26.99
N TRP A 483 11.59 -25.19 -26.01
CA TRP A 483 11.93 -25.15 -24.60
C TRP A 483 12.96 -26.22 -24.21
N PHE A 484 12.76 -27.46 -24.66
CA PHE A 484 13.59 -28.59 -24.29
C PHE A 484 15.02 -28.43 -24.79
N LYS A 485 15.17 -27.93 -26.02
CA LYS A 485 16.45 -27.70 -26.67
C LYS A 485 17.17 -26.48 -26.10
N ASN A 486 16.46 -25.36 -25.93
CA ASN A 486 17.08 -24.07 -25.67
C ASN A 486 17.17 -23.73 -24.17
N ILE A 487 16.29 -24.31 -23.35
CA ILE A 487 16.17 -23.97 -21.93
C ILE A 487 16.53 -25.18 -21.06
N TYR A 488 15.83 -26.30 -21.23
CA TYR A 488 15.97 -27.46 -20.34
C TYR A 488 17.36 -28.09 -20.40
N ARG A 489 17.82 -28.53 -21.58
CA ARG A 489 19.12 -29.20 -21.71
C ARG A 489 20.30 -28.31 -21.24
N PRO A 490 20.37 -27.00 -21.59
CA PRO A 490 21.44 -26.13 -21.11
C PRO A 490 21.37 -25.81 -19.62
N ALA A 491 20.19 -25.89 -18.99
CA ALA A 491 20.03 -25.57 -17.57
C ALA A 491 20.64 -26.64 -16.66
N LEU A 492 20.43 -27.93 -16.94
CA LEU A 492 20.76 -29.04 -16.02
C LEU A 492 22.21 -29.04 -15.50
N PRO A 493 23.26 -28.83 -16.33
CA PRO A 493 24.64 -28.85 -15.84
C PRO A 493 24.93 -27.75 -14.81
N GLY A 494 24.29 -26.58 -14.94
CA GLY A 494 24.43 -25.46 -14.00
C GLY A 494 23.87 -25.75 -12.60
N PHE A 495 23.11 -26.84 -12.45
CA PHE A 495 22.53 -27.32 -11.21
C PHE A 495 23.09 -28.69 -10.79
N ASN A 496 24.25 -29.08 -11.33
CA ASN A 496 24.89 -30.37 -11.07
C ASN A 496 24.01 -31.58 -11.42
N ILE A 497 23.07 -31.44 -12.35
CA ILE A 497 22.23 -32.53 -12.82
C ILE A 497 22.84 -33.10 -14.10
N LYS A 498 23.35 -34.33 -14.01
CA LYS A 498 23.92 -35.07 -15.14
C LYS A 498 23.12 -36.34 -15.38
N MET A 499 22.24 -36.31 -16.37
CA MET A 499 21.42 -37.47 -16.70
C MET A 499 22.27 -38.63 -17.23
N ASN A 500 22.26 -39.77 -16.53
CA ASN A 500 22.88 -41.03 -16.95
C ASN A 500 22.32 -42.20 -16.11
N CYS A 501 22.56 -43.43 -16.54
CA CYS A 501 21.99 -44.62 -15.89
C CYS A 501 22.57 -44.96 -14.50
N GLY A 502 23.73 -44.42 -14.14
CA GLY A 502 24.33 -44.60 -12.82
C GLY A 502 23.90 -43.58 -11.78
N ASP A 503 23.59 -42.34 -12.20
CA ASP A 503 23.38 -41.22 -11.26
C ASP A 503 21.97 -40.62 -11.31
N CYS A 504 21.44 -40.34 -12.50
CA CYS A 504 20.20 -39.59 -12.66
C CYS A 504 19.42 -40.04 -13.88
N VAL A 505 18.48 -40.95 -13.65
CA VAL A 505 17.65 -41.56 -14.69
C VAL A 505 16.47 -40.67 -15.07
N TYR A 506 15.99 -39.82 -14.15
CA TYR A 506 14.83 -38.96 -14.35
C TYR A 506 15.12 -37.51 -13.97
N ALA A 507 14.71 -36.58 -14.83
CA ALA A 507 14.69 -35.15 -14.56
C ALA A 507 13.46 -34.55 -15.22
N TYR A 508 12.32 -34.54 -14.54
CA TYR A 508 11.06 -34.06 -15.10
C TYR A 508 10.16 -33.40 -14.06
N MET A 509 9.18 -32.67 -14.57
CA MET A 509 8.04 -32.15 -13.81
C MET A 509 6.76 -32.22 -14.65
N ASP A 510 5.66 -32.62 -14.03
CA ASP A 510 4.32 -32.58 -14.63
C ASP A 510 3.66 -31.27 -14.18
N VAL A 511 3.29 -30.41 -15.13
CA VAL A 511 2.83 -29.04 -14.89
C VAL A 511 1.52 -28.78 -15.60
N VAL A 512 0.49 -28.34 -14.88
CA VAL A 512 -0.76 -27.86 -15.46
C VAL A 512 -0.67 -26.36 -15.69
N PHE A 513 -0.84 -25.90 -16.92
CA PHE A 513 -0.87 -24.49 -17.28
C PHE A 513 -2.30 -24.03 -17.56
N TYR A 514 -2.74 -22.94 -16.92
CA TYR A 514 -4.02 -22.28 -17.16
C TYR A 514 -3.77 -21.04 -18.02
N ILE A 515 -4.30 -21.06 -19.24
CA ILE A 515 -3.99 -20.07 -20.28
C ILE A 515 -5.20 -19.18 -20.50
N SER A 516 -5.03 -17.86 -20.40
CA SER A 516 -6.09 -16.87 -20.62
C SER A 516 -6.51 -16.73 -22.09
N ASP A 517 -7.59 -15.97 -22.30
CA ASP A 517 -8.10 -15.50 -23.60
C ASP A 517 -7.07 -14.70 -24.41
N LYS A 518 -6.06 -14.14 -23.74
CA LYS A 518 -4.92 -13.42 -24.32
C LYS A 518 -3.70 -14.31 -24.56
N GLY A 519 -3.76 -15.59 -24.20
CA GLY A 519 -2.66 -16.54 -24.38
C GLY A 519 -1.55 -16.39 -23.34
N LYS A 520 -1.84 -15.81 -22.17
CA LYS A 520 -0.88 -15.73 -21.06
C LYS A 520 -1.19 -16.78 -20.01
N ILE A 521 -0.16 -17.36 -19.42
CA ILE A 521 -0.35 -18.22 -18.24
C ILE A 521 -0.81 -17.32 -17.10
N VAL A 522 -1.99 -17.61 -16.57
CA VAL A 522 -2.56 -16.93 -15.40
C VAL A 522 -2.37 -17.74 -14.12
N ARG A 523 -2.15 -19.06 -14.27
CA ARG A 523 -1.88 -20.00 -13.18
C ARG A 523 -1.12 -21.20 -13.72
N TYR A 524 -0.23 -21.79 -12.93
CA TYR A 524 0.29 -23.13 -13.20
C TYR A 524 0.36 -23.95 -11.92
N VAL A 525 0.36 -25.28 -12.04
CA VAL A 525 0.48 -26.21 -10.90
C VAL A 525 1.50 -27.27 -11.25
N VAL A 526 2.59 -27.36 -10.48
CA VAL A 526 3.51 -28.50 -10.55
C VAL A 526 2.92 -29.64 -9.73
N GLU A 527 2.35 -30.64 -10.39
CA GLU A 527 1.70 -31.78 -9.73
C GLU A 527 2.70 -32.84 -9.29
N LYS A 528 3.80 -32.98 -10.04
CA LYS A 528 4.83 -33.98 -9.78
C LYS A 528 6.17 -33.47 -10.26
N GLU A 529 7.22 -33.83 -9.54
CA GLU A 529 8.59 -33.58 -9.98
C GLU A 529 9.53 -34.71 -9.55
N ASN A 530 10.57 -34.94 -10.34
CA ASN A 530 11.66 -35.84 -10.01
C ASN A 530 12.91 -35.43 -10.80
N PHE A 531 13.86 -34.84 -10.10
CA PHE A 531 15.20 -34.51 -10.58
C PHE A 531 16.22 -35.31 -9.76
N CYS A 532 16.56 -36.49 -10.27
CA CYS A 532 17.49 -37.43 -9.62
C CYS A 532 17.01 -37.90 -8.23
N ALA A 533 15.75 -38.34 -8.15
CA ALA A 533 15.06 -38.77 -6.93
C ALA A 533 14.91 -37.66 -5.85
N LYS A 534 14.99 -36.40 -6.28
CA LYS A 534 14.73 -35.22 -5.45
C LYS A 534 13.78 -34.28 -6.18
N ASN A 535 13.22 -33.33 -5.43
CA ASN A 535 12.55 -32.18 -6.01
C ASN A 535 13.57 -31.27 -6.72
N ALA A 536 13.14 -30.52 -7.74
CA ALA A 536 14.04 -29.54 -8.35
C ALA A 536 14.42 -28.46 -7.33
N ASP A 537 15.64 -27.93 -7.47
CA ASP A 537 16.03 -26.67 -6.83
C ASP A 537 15.11 -25.54 -7.31
N GLU A 538 14.71 -24.64 -6.43
CA GLU A 538 13.77 -23.56 -6.79
C GLU A 538 14.30 -22.67 -7.91
N LYS A 539 15.61 -22.36 -7.94
CA LYS A 539 16.20 -21.58 -9.03
C LYS A 539 16.20 -22.36 -10.34
N LEU A 540 16.29 -23.69 -10.30
CA LEU A 540 16.12 -24.52 -11.49
C LEU A 540 14.67 -24.49 -11.97
N LYS A 541 13.68 -24.62 -11.07
CA LYS A 541 12.26 -24.52 -11.42
C LYS A 541 11.93 -23.19 -12.07
N THR A 542 12.36 -22.07 -11.45
CA THR A 542 12.19 -20.73 -12.02
C THR A 542 12.79 -20.67 -13.42
N LYS A 543 14.05 -21.10 -13.58
CA LYS A 543 14.72 -21.08 -14.89
C LYS A 543 13.99 -21.91 -15.95
N LEU A 544 13.40 -23.04 -15.58
CA LEU A 544 12.66 -23.91 -16.49
C LEU A 544 11.27 -23.35 -16.83
N LEU A 545 10.58 -22.71 -15.90
CA LEU A 545 9.22 -22.22 -16.09
C LEU A 545 9.15 -20.82 -16.69
N ASP A 546 10.18 -19.98 -16.49
CA ASP A 546 10.24 -18.59 -16.97
C ASP A 546 10.03 -18.47 -18.49
N TYR A 547 10.48 -19.46 -19.25
CA TYR A 547 10.19 -19.55 -20.69
C TYR A 547 8.69 -19.52 -20.98
N PHE A 548 7.90 -20.37 -20.29
CA PHE A 548 6.47 -20.47 -20.51
C PHE A 548 5.73 -19.24 -19.98
N LEU A 549 6.15 -18.69 -18.84
CA LEU A 549 5.53 -17.50 -18.23
C LEU A 549 5.65 -16.26 -19.14
N ASN A 550 6.76 -16.14 -19.87
CA ASN A 550 6.95 -15.07 -20.84
C ASN A 550 6.37 -15.38 -22.22
N TYR A 551 6.07 -16.65 -22.51
CA TYR A 551 5.51 -17.09 -23.78
C TYR A 551 4.06 -16.59 -23.96
N THR A 552 3.69 -16.25 -25.20
CA THR A 552 2.30 -15.94 -25.56
C THR A 552 1.73 -17.11 -26.36
N PHE A 553 0.87 -17.88 -25.73
CA PHE A 553 0.23 -19.06 -26.31
C PHE A 553 -0.71 -18.68 -27.48
N PRO A 554 -0.61 -19.41 -28.61
CA PRO A 554 -1.50 -19.27 -29.75
C PRO A 554 -2.98 -19.51 -29.41
N VAL A 555 -3.87 -19.01 -30.26
CA VAL A 555 -5.33 -18.94 -30.04
C VAL A 555 -5.94 -20.30 -29.70
N GLU A 556 -5.42 -21.37 -30.29
CA GLU A 556 -5.88 -22.75 -30.11
C GLU A 556 -5.62 -23.33 -28.72
N LEU A 557 -4.72 -22.71 -27.94
CA LEU A 557 -4.41 -23.09 -26.56
C LEU A 557 -4.99 -22.12 -25.51
N ARG A 558 -5.73 -21.08 -25.94
CA ARG A 558 -6.31 -20.08 -25.02
C ARG A 558 -7.58 -20.59 -24.34
N ASN A 559 -7.88 -20.05 -23.17
CA ASN A 559 -9.00 -20.47 -22.31
C ASN A 559 -9.00 -21.97 -22.01
N LYS A 560 -7.82 -22.56 -21.80
CA LYS A 560 -7.64 -23.99 -21.52
C LYS A 560 -6.72 -24.19 -20.32
N ALA A 561 -6.96 -25.27 -19.58
CA ALA A 561 -6.03 -25.84 -18.62
C ALA A 561 -5.34 -27.04 -19.29
N VAL A 562 -4.01 -26.99 -19.46
CA VAL A 562 -3.26 -28.01 -20.18
C VAL A 562 -2.16 -28.59 -19.31
N ARG A 563 -2.20 -29.91 -19.05
CA ARG A 563 -1.13 -30.62 -18.35
C ARG A 563 -0.01 -30.98 -19.32
N MET A 564 1.21 -30.55 -19.03
CA MET A 564 2.43 -30.84 -19.79
C MET A 564 3.43 -31.61 -18.95
N LYS A 565 4.02 -32.66 -19.51
CA LYS A 565 5.19 -33.33 -18.94
C LYS A 565 6.46 -32.67 -19.44
N LEU A 566 7.12 -31.92 -18.58
CA LEU A 566 8.33 -31.16 -18.85
C LEU A 566 9.57 -31.96 -18.44
N GLY A 567 10.56 -32.07 -19.32
CA GLY A 567 11.78 -32.85 -19.09
C GLY A 567 11.66 -34.30 -19.57
N THR A 568 12.57 -35.17 -19.12
CA THR A 568 12.71 -36.53 -19.68
C THR A 568 13.14 -37.56 -18.64
N GLY A 569 13.05 -38.83 -19.03
CA GLY A 569 13.71 -39.97 -18.39
C GLY A 569 14.57 -40.73 -19.38
N LEU A 570 15.60 -41.40 -18.89
CA LEU A 570 16.42 -42.32 -19.69
C LEU A 570 15.81 -43.72 -19.64
N LYS A 571 15.87 -44.43 -20.77
CA LYS A 571 15.71 -45.87 -20.78
C LYS A 571 17.06 -46.49 -20.46
N CYS A 572 17.22 -46.82 -19.19
CA CYS A 572 18.24 -47.67 -18.62
C CYS A 572 17.57 -49.02 -18.33
#